data_AF-A0A0F2N8X2-F1
#
_entry.id   AF-A0A0F2N8X2-F1
#
_cell.length_a   1.000
_cell.length_b   1.000
_cell.length_c   1.000
_cell.angle_alpha   90.00
_cell.angle_beta   90.00
_cell.angle_gamma   90.00
#
_symmetry.space_group_name_H-M   'P 1'
#
loop_
_entity.id
_entity.type
_entity.pdbx_description
1 polymer ?
#
loop_
_entity_poly.entity_id
_entity_poly.type
_entity_poly.pdbx_seq_one_letter_code
_entity_poly.pdbx_strand_id
1 'polypeptide(L)'
;MSGCGGGCNSGLSGPFSKGKDLVDFVFHAHGGTVWAQPIMQGPLATVCQGCQAPFVLETYLGQCPACGGVHAVAPISPTAENIQYAGDDYRLPSSS
;
A
#
# COMPACT_ATOMS: atom_id res chain seq x y z
N MET A 1 14.84 38.19 -17.98
CA MET A 1 15.23 37.46 -19.22
C MET A 1 16.19 36.34 -18.81
N SER A 2 16.11 35.20 -19.51
CA SER A 2 16.80 33.91 -19.28
C SER A 2 16.14 33.02 -18.22
N GLY A 3 15.31 32.02 -18.52
CA GLY A 3 15.13 31.28 -19.76
C GLY A 3 15.95 29.98 -19.78
N CYS A 4 15.50 28.97 -19.03
CA CYS A 4 15.66 27.53 -19.25
C CYS A 4 14.42 26.90 -18.59
N GLY A 5 13.44 26.27 -19.25
CA GLY A 5 13.48 25.54 -20.50
C GLY A 5 13.75 24.06 -20.21
N GLY A 6 12.71 23.31 -19.83
CA GLY A 6 12.82 21.87 -19.63
C GLY A 6 11.79 21.36 -18.64
N GLY A 7 10.61 20.99 -19.13
CA GLY A 7 9.64 20.25 -18.35
C GLY A 7 10.24 18.95 -17.84
N CYS A 8 10.44 18.86 -16.52
CA CYS A 8 10.49 17.59 -15.83
C CYS A 8 9.07 17.21 -15.40
N ASN A 9 8.24 16.87 -16.39
CA ASN A 9 7.26 15.81 -16.20
C ASN A 9 8.02 14.48 -16.19
N SER A 10 8.95 14.34 -15.25
CA SER A 10 9.70 13.11 -15.01
C SER A 10 8.81 12.25 -14.15
N GLY A 11 8.09 11.36 -14.84
CA GLY A 11 6.89 10.70 -14.35
C GLY A 11 7.03 10.06 -12.98
N LEU A 12 5.91 10.11 -12.24
CA LEU A 12 5.29 8.92 -11.64
C LEU A 12 6.20 7.99 -10.80
N SER A 13 7.31 8.44 -10.24
CA SER A 13 7.81 7.91 -8.97
C SER A 13 7.04 8.57 -7.83
N GLY A 14 5.71 8.45 -7.88
CA GLY A 14 4.89 8.78 -6.72
C GLY A 14 5.21 7.83 -5.56
N PRO A 15 4.72 8.12 -4.34
CA PRO A 15 4.81 7.18 -3.21
C PRO A 15 4.34 5.74 -3.55
N PHE A 16 3.59 5.59 -4.65
CA PHE A 16 3.09 4.33 -5.20
C PHE A 16 4.18 3.32 -5.61
N SER A 17 5.37 3.74 -6.07
CA SER A 17 6.47 2.77 -6.33
C SER A 17 6.87 2.09 -5.02
N LYS A 18 6.99 2.86 -3.93
CA LYS A 18 7.27 2.31 -2.58
C LYS A 18 6.09 1.49 -2.04
N GLY A 19 4.86 1.86 -2.40
CA GLY A 19 3.67 1.15 -1.94
C GLY A 19 3.53 -0.23 -2.55
N LYS A 20 3.72 -0.36 -3.86
CA LYS A 20 3.75 -1.66 -4.54
C LYS A 20 4.87 -2.54 -4.00
N ASP A 21 6.08 -1.99 -3.82
CA ASP A 21 7.21 -2.72 -3.27
C ASP A 21 6.94 -3.22 -1.83
N LEU A 22 6.31 -2.39 -0.99
CA LEU A 22 5.93 -2.81 0.36
C LEU A 22 4.89 -3.92 0.35
N VAL A 23 3.87 -3.79 -0.50
CA VAL A 23 2.79 -4.77 -0.62
C VAL A 23 3.35 -6.11 -1.09
N ASP A 24 4.26 -6.11 -2.06
CA ASP A 24 4.93 -7.30 -2.54
C ASP A 24 5.84 -7.92 -1.46
N PHE A 25 6.61 -7.09 -0.75
CA PHE A 25 7.42 -7.53 0.38
C PHE A 25 6.58 -8.23 1.45
N VAL A 26 5.48 -7.60 1.89
CA VAL A 26 4.60 -8.18 2.91
C VAL A 26 3.91 -9.45 2.38
N PHE A 27 3.51 -9.46 1.11
CA PHE A 27 2.89 -10.62 0.47
C PHE A 27 3.84 -11.82 0.39
N HIS A 28 5.12 -11.62 0.12
CA HIS A 28 6.12 -12.70 0.04
C HIS A 28 6.86 -12.98 1.35
N ALA A 29 6.73 -12.11 2.36
CA ALA A 29 7.42 -12.23 3.63
C ALA A 29 7.11 -13.58 4.32
N HIS A 30 8.18 -14.22 4.82
CA HIS A 30 8.14 -15.55 5.44
C HIS A 30 7.38 -16.61 4.62
N GLY A 31 7.58 -16.62 3.30
CA GLY A 31 6.98 -17.60 2.40
C GLY A 31 5.48 -17.39 2.17
N GLY A 32 4.99 -16.17 2.32
CA GLY A 32 3.58 -15.83 2.08
C GLY A 32 2.66 -16.04 3.28
N THR A 33 3.21 -16.03 4.49
CA THR A 33 2.43 -16.29 5.72
C THR A 33 2.14 -15.02 6.53
N VAL A 34 2.83 -13.90 6.28
CA VAL A 34 2.69 -12.67 7.09
C VAL A 34 1.51 -11.82 6.68
N TRP A 35 1.22 -11.73 5.38
CA TRP A 35 0.22 -10.80 4.85
C TRP A 35 -1.18 -10.99 5.45
N ALA A 36 -1.55 -12.23 5.77
CA ALA A 36 -2.82 -12.61 6.39
C ALA A 36 -2.77 -12.67 7.93
N GLN A 37 -1.63 -12.38 8.56
CA GLN A 37 -1.54 -12.35 10.02
C GLN A 37 -2.17 -11.07 10.58
N PRO A 38 -2.85 -11.17 11.73
CA PRO A 38 -3.37 -10.01 12.42
C PRO A 38 -2.23 -9.09 12.84
N ILE A 39 -2.48 -7.79 12.76
CA ILE A 39 -1.51 -6.78 13.21
C ILE A 39 -1.34 -6.91 14.74
N MET A 40 -0.08 -7.04 15.20
CA MET A 40 0.22 -7.37 16.61
C MET A 40 -0.32 -6.33 17.61
N GLN A 41 -0.44 -5.07 17.21
CA GLN A 41 -0.99 -4.00 18.05
C GLN A 41 -2.50 -3.78 17.87
N GLY A 42 -3.15 -4.64 17.10
CA GLY A 42 -4.57 -4.56 16.77
C GLY A 42 -4.85 -3.88 15.41
N PRO A 43 -6.12 -3.88 14.98
CA PRO A 43 -6.53 -3.30 13.71
C PRO A 43 -6.25 -1.80 13.64
N LEU A 44 -5.92 -1.31 12.43
CA LEU A 44 -5.60 0.09 12.19
C LEU A 44 -6.75 0.76 11.42
N ALA A 45 -7.32 1.82 11.99
CA ALA A 45 -8.22 2.69 11.25
C ALA A 45 -7.42 3.55 10.27
N THR A 46 -7.88 3.63 9.02
CA THR A 46 -7.20 4.39 7.97
C THR A 46 -8.17 4.87 6.89
N VAL A 47 -7.67 5.64 5.94
CA VAL A 47 -8.40 6.14 4.77
C VAL A 47 -7.76 5.58 3.51
N CYS A 48 -8.56 5.01 2.62
CA CYS A 48 -8.08 4.46 1.37
C CYS A 48 -7.46 5.57 0.50
N GLN A 49 -6.16 5.44 0.21
CA GLN A 49 -5.45 6.40 -0.63
C GLN A 49 -5.95 6.42 -2.09
N GLY A 50 -6.63 5.37 -2.58
CA GLY A 50 -7.24 5.31 -3.91
C GLY A 50 -8.62 5.98 -3.99
N CYS A 51 -9.56 5.61 -3.12
CA CYS A 51 -10.96 6.08 -3.20
C CYS A 51 -11.40 7.01 -2.05
N GLN A 52 -10.53 7.31 -1.09
CA GLN A 52 -10.79 8.15 0.08
C GLN A 52 -11.85 7.62 1.06
N ALA A 53 -12.32 6.38 0.89
CA ALA A 53 -13.22 5.75 1.85
C ALA A 53 -12.48 5.38 3.15
N PRO A 54 -13.06 5.64 4.33
CA PRO A 54 -12.52 5.14 5.59
C PRO A 54 -12.68 3.61 5.65
N PHE A 55 -11.67 2.92 6.16
CA PHE A 55 -11.72 1.48 6.39
C PHE A 55 -10.78 1.07 7.53
N VAL A 56 -10.90 -0.19 7.96
CA VAL A 56 -10.03 -0.77 8.98
C VAL A 56 -9.15 -1.83 8.33
N LEU A 57 -7.85 -1.75 8.59
CA LEU A 57 -6.86 -2.74 8.18
C LEU A 57 -6.60 -3.69 9.35
N GLU A 58 -7.05 -4.94 9.23
CA GLU A 58 -6.96 -5.94 10.31
C GLU A 58 -5.65 -6.73 10.29
N THR A 59 -5.11 -6.96 9.08
CA THR A 59 -3.92 -7.76 8.79
C THR A 59 -2.83 -6.92 8.13
N TYR A 60 -1.59 -7.41 8.06
CA TYR A 60 -0.48 -6.64 7.48
C TYR A 60 -0.67 -6.28 5.99
N LEU A 61 -1.54 -6.99 5.30
CA LEU A 61 -2.01 -6.68 3.96
C LEU A 61 -3.53 -6.84 3.90
N GLY A 62 -4.22 -5.90 3.29
CA GLY A 62 -5.67 -5.94 3.12
C GLY A 62 -6.14 -5.18 1.89
N GLN A 63 -7.44 -5.29 1.61
CA GLN A 63 -8.08 -4.59 0.49
C GLN A 63 -9.10 -3.59 1.02
N CYS A 64 -9.16 -2.42 0.40
CA CYS A 64 -10.24 -1.48 0.66
C CYS A 64 -11.57 -2.09 0.20
N PRO A 65 -12.59 -2.19 1.06
CA PRO A 65 -13.87 -2.81 0.69
C PRO A 65 -14.68 -2.00 -0.33
N ALA A 66 -14.38 -0.71 -0.50
CA ALA A 66 -15.10 0.18 -1.41
C ALA A 66 -14.58 0.11 -2.86
N CYS A 67 -13.27 0.01 -3.07
CA CYS A 67 -12.66 0.02 -4.42
C CYS A 67 -11.79 -1.20 -4.75
N GLY A 68 -11.56 -2.11 -3.80
CA GLY A 68 -10.65 -3.25 -3.97
C GLY A 68 -9.16 -2.88 -3.97
N GLY A 69 -8.81 -1.63 -3.65
CA GLY A 69 -7.43 -1.16 -3.60
C GLY A 69 -6.61 -1.90 -2.55
N VAL A 70 -5.39 -2.33 -2.88
CA VAL A 70 -4.54 -3.13 -1.97
C VAL A 70 -3.67 -2.22 -1.11
N HIS A 71 -3.73 -2.43 0.20
CA HIS A 71 -2.97 -1.71 1.21
C HIS A 71 -2.11 -2.66 2.03
N ALA A 72 -0.91 -2.22 2.41
CA ALA A 72 -0.04 -2.98 3.31
C ALA A 72 0.68 -2.08 4.30
N VAL A 73 1.11 -2.68 5.40
CA VAL A 73 1.90 -2.02 6.44
C VAL A 73 3.04 -2.94 6.88
N ALA A 74 4.22 -2.35 7.14
CA ALA A 74 5.39 -3.12 7.54
C ALA A 74 5.24 -3.66 8.98
N PRO A 75 5.58 -4.95 9.24
CA PRO A 75 5.51 -5.52 10.59
C PRO A 75 6.36 -4.84 11.64
N ILE A 76 7.46 -4.20 11.24
CA ILE A 76 8.39 -3.52 12.16
C ILE A 76 7.79 -2.25 12.79
N SER A 77 6.84 -1.60 12.11
CA SER A 77 6.19 -0.38 12.60
C SER A 77 4.78 -0.25 12.02
N PRO A 78 3.82 -1.06 12.51
CA PRO A 78 2.54 -1.22 11.84
C PRO A 78 1.53 -0.12 12.22
N THR A 79 1.86 1.16 12.05
CA THR A 79 0.98 2.29 12.37
C THR A 79 0.15 2.75 11.16
N ALA A 80 -0.95 3.45 11.40
CA ALA A 80 -1.83 3.94 10.32
C ALA A 80 -1.11 4.86 9.33
N GLU A 81 -0.16 5.65 9.80
CA GLU A 81 0.67 6.57 9.00
C GLU A 81 1.62 5.83 8.05
N ASN A 82 1.99 4.59 8.39
CA ASN A 82 2.90 3.74 7.60
C ASN A 82 2.15 2.84 6.61
N ILE A 83 0.82 2.94 6.52
CA ILE A 83 0.03 2.18 5.56
C ILE A 83 0.30 2.73 4.17
N GLN A 84 0.70 1.84 3.27
CA GLN A 84 0.94 2.18 1.87
C GLN A 84 -0.09 1.53 0.96
N TYR A 85 -0.40 2.23 -0.13
CA TYR A 85 -1.26 1.77 -1.20
C TYR A 85 -0.46 1.29 -2.40
N ALA A 86 -0.83 0.13 -2.94
CA ALA A 86 -0.17 -0.50 -4.06
C ALA A 86 -0.39 0.22 -5.41
N GLY A 87 -1.38 1.10 -5.50
CA GLY A 87 -1.82 1.77 -6.73
C GLY A 87 -3.06 1.14 -7.35
N ASP A 88 -3.72 1.90 -8.24
CA ASP A 88 -5.03 1.54 -8.83
C ASP A 88 -4.99 0.28 -9.69
N ASP A 89 -3.85 0.04 -10.35
CA ASP A 89 -3.64 -1.11 -11.25
C ASP A 89 -3.13 -2.37 -10.52
N TYR A 90 -2.79 -2.27 -9.25
CA TYR A 90 -2.26 -3.41 -8.50
C TYR A 90 -3.40 -4.31 -8.01
N ARG A 91 -3.26 -5.62 -8.26
CA ARG A 91 -4.13 -6.67 -7.73
C ARG A 91 -3.25 -7.71 -7.08
N LEU A 92 -3.73 -8.30 -5.98
CA LEU A 92 -3.04 -9.44 -5.39
C LEU A 92 -2.99 -10.57 -6.42
N PRO A 93 -1.84 -11.25 -6.57
CA PRO A 93 -1.79 -12.45 -7.38
C PRO A 93 -2.77 -13.45 -6.79
N SER A 94 -3.71 -13.92 -7.60
CA SER A 94 -4.65 -14.97 -7.22
C SER A 94 -3.84 -16.23 -6.93
N SER A 95 -3.67 -16.54 -5.64
CA SER A 95 -3.16 -17.83 -5.18
C SER A 95 -4.04 -18.92 -5.81
N SER A 96 -3.50 -19.58 -6.84
CA SER A 96 -4.13 -20.70 -7.55
C SER A 96 -3.77 -22.01 -6.86
#